data_AF-A0A9E4ZR65-F1
#
_entry.id   AF-A0A9E4ZR65-F1
#
_cell.length_a   1.000
_cell.length_b   1.000
_cell.length_c   1.000
_cell.angle_alpha   90.00
_cell.angle_beta   90.00
_cell.angle_gamma   90.00
#
_symmetry.space_group_name_H-M   'P 1'
#
loop_
_entity.id
_entity.type
_entity.pdbx_description
1 polymer ?
#
loop_
_entity_poly.entity_id
_entity_poly.type
_entity_poly.pdbx_seq_one_letter_code
_entity_poly.pdbx_strand_id
1 'polypeptide(L)'
;LNNNLTKATQYAIILNPGSITDLAGNPINAYGIRFTTDSTIPTVTSIDPANNAVNVPVNKTIKITFSEPIKLGTSGIGVKNPKTGKYEFITKTISGNVLTITLNNNLTKATQYAIILNPGSITDLAG
;
A
#
# COMPACT_ATOMS: atom_id res chain seq x y z
N LEU A 1 -1.12 -20.08 -19.08
CA LEU A 1 -2.17 -19.15 -18.60
C LEU A 1 -1.71 -18.59 -17.26
N ASN A 2 -1.08 -17.41 -17.24
CA ASN A 2 -0.79 -16.70 -15.99
C ASN A 2 -1.94 -15.72 -15.74
N ASN A 3 -3.05 -16.24 -15.23
CA ASN A 3 -4.11 -15.39 -14.69
C ASN A 3 -3.87 -15.27 -13.19
N ASN A 4 -3.71 -14.03 -12.73
CA ASN A 4 -3.60 -13.74 -11.30
C ASN A 4 -4.87 -14.25 -10.59
N LEU A 5 -4.69 -14.69 -9.34
CA LEU A 5 -5.83 -15.06 -8.50
C LEU A 5 -6.70 -13.82 -8.25
N THR A 6 -8.02 -14.03 -8.24
CA THR A 6 -9.00 -12.98 -7.96
C THR A 6 -9.00 -12.67 -6.47
N LYS A 7 -9.12 -11.40 -6.09
CA LYS A 7 -9.23 -10.94 -4.68
C LYS A 7 -10.46 -11.52 -3.97
N ALA A 8 -10.44 -11.56 -2.64
CA ALA A 8 -11.54 -12.03 -1.80
C ALA A 8 -12.10 -13.41 -2.21
N THR A 9 -11.26 -14.27 -2.81
CA THR A 9 -11.69 -15.53 -3.42
C THR A 9 -10.97 -16.69 -2.74
N GLN A 10 -11.74 -17.69 -2.34
CA GLN A 10 -11.17 -18.93 -1.84
C GLN A 10 -10.71 -19.81 -3.00
N TYR A 11 -9.47 -20.26 -2.94
CA TYR A 11 -8.90 -21.23 -3.85
C TYR A 11 -8.59 -22.52 -3.12
N ALA A 12 -8.71 -23.63 -3.84
CA ALA A 12 -8.31 -24.95 -3.37
C ALA A 12 -7.27 -25.53 -4.33
N ILE A 13 -6.21 -26.09 -3.77
CA ILE A 13 -5.28 -26.95 -4.50
C ILE A 13 -5.58 -28.37 -4.02
N ILE A 14 -5.94 -29.25 -4.96
CA ILE A 14 -6.31 -30.63 -4.68
C ILE A 14 -5.38 -31.55 -5.48
N LEU A 15 -4.67 -32.42 -4.76
CA LEU A 15 -3.96 -33.56 -5.31
C LEU A 15 -4.83 -34.79 -5.10
N ASN A 16 -5.32 -35.36 -6.19
CA ASN A 16 -6.10 -36.59 -6.15
C ASN A 16 -5.15 -37.79 -5.94
N PRO A 17 -5.64 -38.89 -5.35
CA PRO A 17 -4.85 -40.12 -5.28
C PRO A 17 -4.27 -40.49 -6.65
N GLY A 18 -2.96 -40.73 -6.72
CA GLY A 18 -2.28 -41.07 -7.97
C GLY A 18 -2.07 -39.91 -8.95
N SER A 19 -2.35 -38.65 -8.58
CA SER A 19 -1.99 -37.49 -9.41
C SER A 19 -0.48 -37.25 -9.48
N ILE A 20 0.27 -37.82 -8.53
CA ILE A 20 1.73 -37.84 -8.47
C ILE A 20 2.13 -39.27 -8.11
N THR A 21 3.11 -39.82 -8.83
CA THR A 21 3.70 -41.13 -8.56
C THR A 21 5.22 -40.96 -8.53
N ASP A 22 5.87 -41.54 -7.53
CA ASP A 22 7.34 -41.52 -7.47
C ASP A 22 7.97 -42.47 -8.52
N LEU A 23 9.30 -42.44 -8.64
CA LEU A 23 10.03 -43.30 -9.58
C LEU A 23 9.94 -44.80 -9.25
N ALA A 24 9.55 -45.16 -8.03
CA ALA A 24 9.35 -46.53 -7.60
C ALA A 24 7.90 -47.01 -7.80
N GLY A 25 6.99 -46.15 -8.29
CA GLY A 25 5.60 -46.50 -8.57
C GLY A 25 4.62 -46.24 -7.42
N ASN A 26 5.02 -45.55 -6.35
CA ASN A 26 4.13 -45.25 -5.22
C ASN A 26 3.32 -43.98 -5.52
N PRO A 27 1.97 -44.06 -5.62
CA PRO A 27 1.14 -42.89 -5.81
C PRO A 27 0.99 -42.09 -4.51
N ILE A 28 0.87 -40.77 -4.62
CA ILE A 28 0.47 -39.91 -3.51
C ILE A 28 -0.98 -40.22 -3.10
N ASN A 29 -1.27 -40.13 -1.81
CA ASN A 29 -2.64 -40.10 -1.30
C ASN A 29 -3.32 -38.75 -1.62
N ALA A 30 -4.63 -38.68 -1.41
CA ALA A 30 -5.35 -37.42 -1.51
C ALA A 30 -4.74 -36.37 -0.56
N TYR A 31 -4.48 -35.17 -1.08
CA TYR A 31 -4.02 -34.02 -0.31
C TYR A 31 -4.70 -32.75 -0.80
N GLY A 32 -5.08 -31.87 0.11
CA GLY A 32 -5.73 -30.62 -0.27
C GLY A 32 -5.42 -29.49 0.68
N ILE A 33 -5.20 -28.29 0.12
CA ILE A 33 -5.11 -27.05 0.89
C ILE A 33 -6.11 -26.04 0.36
N ARG A 34 -6.56 -25.16 1.26
CA ARG A 34 -7.42 -24.02 0.92
C ARG A 34 -6.78 -22.75 1.45
N PHE A 35 -6.86 -21.68 0.67
CA PHE A 35 -6.47 -20.34 1.07
C PHE A 35 -7.41 -19.33 0.45
N THR A 36 -7.49 -18.14 1.05
CA THR A 36 -8.31 -17.03 0.55
C THR A 36 -7.37 -15.89 0.19
N THR A 37 -7.55 -15.32 -0.99
CA THR A 37 -6.83 -14.10 -1.40
C THR A 37 -7.30 -12.90 -0.60
N ASP A 38 -6.42 -11.90 -0.47
CA ASP A 38 -6.71 -10.72 0.32
C ASP A 38 -7.96 -9.97 -0.17
N SER A 39 -8.64 -9.31 0.78
CA SER A 39 -9.85 -8.53 0.52
C SER A 39 -9.92 -7.24 1.33
N THR A 40 -8.90 -6.97 2.16
CA THR A 40 -8.90 -5.80 3.03
C THR A 40 -8.47 -4.56 2.26
N ILE A 41 -9.08 -3.44 2.60
CA ILE A 41 -8.73 -2.15 1.99
C ILE A 41 -7.80 -1.44 2.98
N PRO A 42 -6.64 -0.93 2.54
CA PRO A 42 -5.73 -0.21 3.41
C PRO A 42 -6.43 1.04 3.93
N THR A 43 -6.49 1.16 5.26
CA THR A 43 -7.01 2.33 5.96
C THR A 43 -5.88 3.09 6.63
N VAL A 44 -6.02 4.41 6.80
CA VAL A 44 -5.03 5.22 7.51
C VAL A 44 -5.17 4.98 9.01
N THR A 45 -4.08 4.60 9.67
CA THR A 45 -4.04 4.35 11.12
C THR A 45 -3.38 5.51 11.89
N SER A 46 -2.41 6.19 11.29
CA SER A 46 -1.81 7.40 11.89
C SER A 46 -1.14 8.31 10.85
N ILE A 47 -1.04 9.60 11.18
CA ILE A 47 -0.38 10.62 10.36
C ILE A 47 0.56 11.45 11.25
N ASP A 48 1.80 11.65 10.79
CA ASP A 48 2.78 12.58 11.38
C ASP A 48 3.31 13.52 10.30
N PRO A 49 3.23 14.86 10.41
CA PRO A 49 2.56 15.61 11.48
C PRO A 49 1.07 15.28 11.60
N ALA A 50 0.55 15.32 12.84
CA ALA A 50 -0.87 15.13 13.08
C ALA A 50 -1.70 16.18 12.33
N ASN A 51 -2.95 15.84 12.01
CA ASN A 51 -3.88 16.79 11.41
C ASN A 51 -3.99 18.06 12.27
N ASN A 52 -3.94 19.23 11.64
CA ASN A 52 -3.91 20.54 12.30
C ASN A 52 -2.76 20.78 13.29
N ALA A 53 -1.66 20.03 13.19
CA ALA A 53 -0.47 20.30 14.00
C ALA A 53 0.04 21.73 13.77
N VAL A 54 0.44 22.38 14.88
CA VAL A 54 1.03 23.73 14.88
C VAL A 54 2.53 23.66 15.15
N ASN A 55 3.25 24.73 14.83
CA ASN A 55 4.70 24.84 15.06
C ASN A 55 5.53 23.71 14.42
N VAL A 56 5.04 23.15 13.31
CA VAL A 56 5.73 22.10 12.56
C VAL A 56 6.96 22.69 11.85
N PRO A 57 8.15 22.06 11.94
CA PRO A 57 9.32 22.48 11.19
C PRO A 57 9.07 22.49 9.68
N VAL A 58 9.57 23.51 8.98
CA VAL A 58 9.35 23.68 7.52
C VAL A 58 9.97 22.57 6.66
N ASN A 59 10.86 21.76 7.22
CA ASN A 59 11.52 20.62 6.58
C ASN A 59 11.04 19.27 7.15
N LYS A 60 9.95 19.25 7.92
CA LYS A 60 9.43 18.04 8.55
C LYS A 60 8.98 17.05 7.48
N THR A 61 9.52 15.84 7.54
CA THR A 61 9.03 14.70 6.76
C THR A 61 7.61 14.33 7.19
N ILE A 62 6.76 14.03 6.22
CA ILE A 62 5.38 13.60 6.45
C ILE A 62 5.34 12.06 6.34
N LYS A 63 4.71 11.40 7.30
CA LYS A 63 4.51 9.96 7.35
C LYS A 63 3.03 9.64 7.50
N ILE A 64 2.54 8.71 6.69
CA ILE A 64 1.19 8.17 6.76
C ILE A 64 1.32 6.66 6.93
N THR A 65 0.80 6.13 8.03
CA THR A 65 0.79 4.69 8.32
C THR A 65 -0.58 4.12 8.00
N PHE A 66 -0.58 2.96 7.35
CA PHE A 66 -1.77 2.24 6.93
C PHE A 66 -1.98 0.96 7.74
N SER A 67 -3.15 0.35 7.65
CA SER A 67 -3.51 -0.90 8.34
C SER A 67 -2.77 -2.13 7.83
N GLU A 68 -2.27 -2.08 6.60
CA GLU A 68 -1.63 -3.19 5.91
C GLU A 68 -0.57 -2.69 4.92
N PRO A 69 0.32 -3.56 4.41
CA PRO A 69 1.30 -3.19 3.40
C PRO A 69 0.66 -2.58 2.16
N ILE A 70 1.27 -1.52 1.64
CA ILE A 70 0.76 -0.77 0.49
C ILE A 70 1.80 -0.69 -0.63
N LYS A 71 1.36 -0.29 -1.81
CA LYS A 71 2.23 0.09 -2.93
C LYS A 71 1.76 1.40 -3.56
N LEU A 72 2.66 2.04 -4.31
CA LEU A 72 2.30 3.20 -5.10
C LEU A 72 1.38 2.76 -6.24
N GLY A 73 0.27 3.48 -6.40
CA GLY A 73 -0.55 3.38 -7.59
C GLY A 73 -0.06 4.33 -8.70
N THR A 74 -0.92 4.55 -9.69
CA THR A 74 -0.59 5.35 -10.88
C THR A 74 -0.96 6.82 -10.74
N SER A 75 -1.86 7.16 -9.81
CA SER A 75 -2.29 8.54 -9.59
C SER A 75 -1.29 9.34 -8.73
N GLY A 76 -1.31 10.65 -8.89
CA GLY A 76 -0.39 11.56 -8.19
C GLY A 76 -0.66 11.69 -6.68
N ILE A 77 0.41 11.92 -5.94
CA ILE A 77 0.42 12.36 -4.54
C ILE A 77 1.03 13.76 -4.52
N GLY A 78 0.49 14.68 -3.72
CA GLY A 78 1.00 16.05 -3.66
C GLY A 78 0.87 16.70 -2.29
N VAL A 79 1.71 17.71 -2.06
CA VAL A 79 1.59 18.64 -0.94
C VAL A 79 1.21 19.99 -1.52
N LYS A 80 0.06 20.52 -1.14
CA LYS A 80 -0.53 21.71 -1.74
C LYS A 80 -0.65 22.84 -0.73
N ASN A 81 -0.25 24.05 -1.13
CA ASN A 81 -0.62 25.27 -0.43
C ASN A 81 -2.04 25.66 -0.85
N PRO A 82 -3.06 25.57 0.03
CA PRO A 82 -4.44 25.85 -0.33
C PRO A 82 -4.69 27.33 -0.62
N LYS A 83 -3.87 28.26 -0.09
CA LYS A 83 -4.00 29.71 -0.34
C LYS A 83 -3.57 30.08 -1.76
N THR A 84 -2.48 29.49 -2.24
CA THR A 84 -1.92 29.83 -3.58
C THR A 84 -2.29 28.83 -4.66
N GLY A 85 -2.79 27.65 -4.27
CA GLY A 85 -3.07 26.54 -5.17
C GLY A 85 -1.83 25.77 -5.64
N LYS A 86 -0.61 26.21 -5.28
CA LYS A 86 0.64 25.62 -5.75
C LYS A 86 0.96 24.31 -5.05
N TYR A 87 1.57 23.39 -5.79
CA TYR A 87 2.13 22.15 -5.26
C TYR A 87 3.61 22.31 -4.95
N GLU A 88 4.05 21.70 -3.86
CA GLU A 88 5.44 21.63 -3.46
C GLU A 88 6.14 20.44 -4.14
N PHE A 89 7.45 20.59 -4.39
CA PHE A 89 8.27 19.50 -4.91
C PHE A 89 8.56 18.48 -3.81
N ILE A 90 8.23 17.22 -4.07
CA ILE A 90 8.35 16.14 -3.10
C ILE A 90 9.01 14.89 -3.70
N THR A 91 9.60 14.10 -2.81
CA THR A 91 9.93 12.69 -3.03
C THR A 91 9.05 11.83 -2.13
N LYS A 92 8.82 10.58 -2.54
CA LYS A 92 7.97 9.64 -1.80
C LYS A 92 8.58 8.25 -1.81
N THR A 93 8.50 7.57 -0.67
CA THR A 93 8.91 6.18 -0.51
C THR A 93 7.86 5.42 0.29
N ILE A 94 7.78 4.11 0.06
CA ILE A 94 6.96 3.20 0.86
C ILE A 94 7.87 2.15 1.47
N SER A 95 7.67 1.87 2.75
CA SER A 95 8.26 0.73 3.45
C SER A 95 7.16 0.02 4.24
N GLY A 96 6.81 -1.20 3.83
CA GLY A 96 5.67 -1.93 4.38
C GLY A 96 4.36 -1.15 4.25
N ASN A 97 3.78 -0.77 5.39
CA ASN A 97 2.54 -0.03 5.50
C ASN A 97 2.74 1.48 5.70
N VAL A 98 3.95 2.02 5.52
CA VAL A 98 4.24 3.45 5.76
C VAL A 98 4.61 4.16 4.47
N LEU A 99 3.81 5.17 4.09
CA LEU A 99 4.15 6.16 3.08
C LEU A 99 4.95 7.28 3.75
N THR A 100 6.14 7.56 3.23
CA THR A 100 6.97 8.71 3.64
C THR A 100 7.04 9.71 2.50
N ILE A 101 6.70 10.97 2.78
CA ILE A 101 6.79 12.10 1.86
C ILE A 101 7.85 13.06 2.39
N THR A 102 8.88 13.30 1.59
CA THR A 102 9.97 14.22 1.91
C THR A 102 9.88 15.42 0.99
N LEU A 103 9.99 16.62 1.56
CA LEU A 103 9.98 17.86 0.82
C LEU A 103 11.37 18.14 0.26
N ASN A 104 11.44 18.50 -1.02
CA ASN A 104 12.70 18.79 -1.68
C ASN A 104 13.21 20.20 -1.34
N ASN A 105 12.30 21.08 -0.89
CA ASN A 105 12.58 22.43 -0.42
C ASN A 105 11.83 22.68 0.89
N ASN A 106 12.29 23.65 1.67
CA ASN A 106 11.58 24.08 2.87
C ASN A 106 10.21 24.69 2.53
N LEU A 107 9.20 24.35 3.33
CA LEU A 107 7.89 25.00 3.27
C LEU A 107 7.98 26.47 3.65
N THR A 108 6.98 27.23 3.19
CA THR A 108 6.80 28.61 3.63
C THR A 108 6.33 28.62 5.10
N LYS A 109 6.95 29.47 5.92
CA LYS A 109 6.56 29.64 7.34
C LYS A 109 5.11 30.13 7.47
N ALA A 110 4.49 29.85 8.61
CA ALA A 110 3.12 30.29 8.96
C ALA A 110 2.07 29.99 7.87
N THR A 111 2.24 28.89 7.15
CA THR A 111 1.41 28.49 6.01
C THR A 111 0.83 27.11 6.26
N GLN A 112 -0.46 26.95 6.00
CA GLN A 112 -1.13 25.65 6.04
C GLN A 112 -0.84 24.90 4.74
N TYR A 113 -0.70 23.58 4.84
CA TYR A 113 -0.51 22.69 3.71
C TYR A 113 -1.47 21.51 3.77
N ALA A 114 -1.97 21.09 2.62
CA ALA A 114 -2.84 19.93 2.46
C ALA A 114 -2.07 18.80 1.78
N ILE A 115 -2.18 17.58 2.33
CA ILE A 115 -1.67 16.37 1.68
C ILE A 115 -2.78 15.80 0.82
N ILE A 116 -2.52 15.65 -0.47
CA ILE A 116 -3.48 15.16 -1.45
C ILE A 116 -3.05 13.78 -1.91
N LEU A 117 -3.85 12.77 -1.55
CA LEU A 117 -3.78 11.42 -2.10
C LEU A 117 -4.94 11.29 -3.09
N ASN A 118 -4.65 11.33 -4.39
CA ASN A 118 -5.69 11.12 -5.40
C ASN A 118 -6.20 9.67 -5.38
N PRO A 119 -7.44 9.40 -5.78
CA PRO A 119 -7.92 8.03 -5.97
C PRO A 119 -6.95 7.22 -6.85
N GLY A 120 -6.55 6.04 -6.38
CA GLY A 120 -5.57 5.18 -7.06
C GLY A 120 -4.11 5.61 -6.91
N SER A 121 -3.78 6.54 -6.00
CA SER A 121 -2.38 6.92 -5.73
C SER A 121 -1.66 5.95 -4.78
N ILE A 122 -2.43 5.25 -3.96
CA ILE A 122 -2.01 4.17 -3.09
C ILE A 122 -2.93 2.98 -3.37
N THR A 123 -2.33 1.79 -3.49
CA THR A 123 -3.05 0.53 -3.67
C THR A 123 -2.57 -0.48 -2.64
N ASP A 124 -3.42 -1.46 -2.35
CA ASP A 124 -3.04 -2.61 -1.55
C ASP A 124 -1.89 -3.36 -2.24
N LEU A 125 -0.87 -3.73 -1.46
CA LEU A 125 0.24 -4.53 -1.97
C LEU A 125 -0.19 -5.97 -2.27
N ALA A 126 -1.07 -6.54 -1.45
CA ALA A 126 -1.50 -7.94 -1.52
C ALA A 126 -2.60 -8.19 -2.59
N GLY A 127 -3.21 -7.13 -3.14
CA GLY A 127 -4.27 -7.17 -4.14
C GLY A 127 -3.97 -6.52 -5.50
#